data_AF-A0A9W9V712-F1
#
_entry.id   AF-A0A9W9V712-F1
#
_cell.length_a   1.000
_cell.length_b   1.000
_cell.length_c   1.000
_cell.angle_alpha   90.00
_cell.angle_beta   90.00
_cell.angle_gamma   90.00
#
_symmetry.space_group_name_H-M   'P 1'
#
loop_
_entity.id
_entity.type
_entity.pdbx_description
1 polymer ?
#
loop_
_entity_poly.entity_id
_entity_poly.type
_entity_poly.pdbx_seq_one_letter_code
_entity_poly.pdbx_strand_id
1 'polypeptide(L)'
;MADVPSSFGTPEALSPLICRTESDPRPVVVMTCGIAGSGKSSISKWIQSNHPSFHRLSIDSYIYSHHGLYGVDYPKEKYNDYQEEAAAALRSELAQLVQQGSRDAILDFAFAFQETRDEWKDLIEESGGRWVLVYLDVDADELRRRVKARNQLAVKDGDSAFLVTEEILESFIAGFERPDGEGEVVLRLND
;
A
#
# COMPACT_ATOMS: atom_id res chain seq x y z
N MET A 1 25.39 9.49 -13.30
CA MET A 1 25.20 8.41 -12.31
C MET A 1 24.16 7.49 -12.92
N ALA A 2 24.49 6.22 -13.14
CA ALA A 2 23.51 5.27 -13.66
C ALA A 2 22.52 4.95 -12.54
N ASP A 3 21.23 5.21 -12.80
CA ASP A 3 20.13 4.76 -11.96
C ASP A 3 20.18 3.24 -11.85
N VAL A 4 20.17 2.73 -10.63
CA VAL A 4 20.01 1.30 -10.39
C VAL A 4 18.53 1.09 -10.14
N PRO A 5 17.72 0.64 -11.11
CA PRO A 5 16.38 0.16 -10.80
C PRO A 5 16.56 -1.07 -9.91
N SER A 6 16.37 -0.88 -8.61
CA SER A 6 16.57 -1.91 -7.61
C SER A 6 15.35 -2.84 -7.62
N SER A 7 15.35 -3.75 -8.59
CA SER A 7 14.39 -4.85 -8.65
C SER A 7 14.82 -5.93 -7.64
N PHE A 8 13.97 -6.23 -6.67
CA PHE A 8 14.25 -7.28 -5.68
C PHE A 8 13.26 -8.45 -5.76
N GLY A 9 13.77 -9.64 -5.43
CA GLY A 9 13.00 -10.88 -5.43
C GLY A 9 12.43 -11.30 -4.08
N THR A 10 12.80 -10.62 -2.99
CA THR A 10 12.34 -10.97 -1.63
C THR A 10 12.04 -9.74 -0.78
N PRO A 11 11.15 -9.85 0.23
CA PRO A 11 10.82 -8.74 1.13
C PRO A 11 12.01 -8.26 1.97
N GLU A 12 12.94 -9.16 2.33
CA GLU A 12 14.11 -8.87 3.18
C GLU A 12 14.97 -7.75 2.60
N ALA A 13 15.01 -7.64 1.27
CA ALA A 13 15.75 -6.62 0.55
C ALA A 13 15.26 -5.19 0.82
N LEU A 14 14.05 -5.02 1.35
CA LEU A 14 13.54 -3.71 1.80
C LEU A 14 14.24 -3.24 3.08
N SER A 15 14.72 -4.14 3.94
CA SER A 15 15.20 -3.80 5.29
C SER A 15 16.22 -2.66 5.30
N PRO A 16 17.30 -2.68 4.47
CA PRO A 16 18.27 -1.61 4.44
C PRO A 16 17.69 -0.25 4.01
N LEU A 17 16.62 -0.26 3.21
CA LEU A 17 15.98 0.95 2.67
C LEU A 17 15.00 1.58 3.67
N ILE A 18 14.44 0.75 4.56
CA ILE A 18 13.36 1.16 5.48
C ILE A 18 13.84 1.33 6.93
N CYS A 19 15.09 1.01 7.24
CA CYS A 19 15.69 1.33 8.53
C CYS A 19 16.13 2.80 8.61
N ARG A 20 15.95 3.40 9.78
CA ARG A 20 16.57 4.69 10.11
C ARG A 20 18.07 4.52 10.34
N THR A 21 18.83 5.58 10.10
CA THR A 21 20.28 5.61 10.36
C THR A 21 20.63 6.80 11.23
N GLU A 22 21.81 6.82 11.85
CA GLU A 22 22.27 8.01 12.57
C GLU A 22 22.38 9.24 11.64
N SER A 23 22.72 9.02 10.37
CA SER A 23 22.81 10.07 9.35
C SER A 23 21.46 10.55 8.82
N ASP A 24 20.42 9.73 8.91
CA ASP A 24 19.05 10.08 8.55
C ASP A 24 18.08 9.45 9.55
N PRO A 25 17.82 10.12 10.68
CA PRO A 25 16.96 9.63 11.76
C PRO A 25 15.47 9.91 11.51
N ARG A 26 15.11 10.48 10.35
CA ARG A 26 13.72 10.84 10.02
C ARG A 26 12.83 9.59 10.03
N PRO A 27 11.56 9.71 10.46
CA PRO A 27 10.59 8.64 10.29
C PRO A 27 10.48 8.17 8.86
N VAL A 28 10.42 6.85 8.69
CA VAL A 28 10.28 6.21 7.39
C VAL A 28 8.82 5.89 7.16
N VAL A 29 8.32 6.29 6.00
CA VAL A 29 6.98 5.94 5.54
C VAL A 29 7.09 5.08 4.29
N VAL A 30 6.72 3.81 4.41
CA VAL A 30 6.66 2.88 3.28
C VAL A 30 5.30 3.04 2.59
N MET A 31 5.32 3.36 1.31
CA MET A 31 4.13 3.46 0.47
C MET A 31 4.06 2.21 -0.41
N THR A 32 3.06 1.34 -0.21
CA THR A 32 2.90 0.19 -1.13
C THR A 32 2.26 0.67 -2.43
N CYS A 33 2.62 0.09 -3.57
CA CYS A 33 2.01 0.45 -4.84
C CYS A 33 1.79 -0.82 -5.67
N GLY A 34 0.59 -0.94 -6.24
CA GLY A 34 0.27 -2.06 -7.11
C GLY A 34 -1.21 -2.44 -7.10
N ILE A 35 -1.58 -3.29 -8.04
CA ILE A 35 -2.96 -3.69 -8.28
C ILE A 35 -3.43 -4.69 -7.21
N ALA A 36 -4.74 -4.84 -7.03
CA ALA A 36 -5.30 -5.89 -6.20
C ALA A 36 -4.74 -7.27 -6.59
N GLY A 37 -4.31 -8.07 -5.60
CA GLY A 37 -3.63 -9.35 -5.84
C GLY A 37 -2.11 -9.26 -6.01
N SER A 38 -1.50 -8.07 -6.08
CA SER A 38 -0.04 -7.95 -6.21
C SER A 38 0.76 -8.35 -4.97
N GLY A 39 0.11 -8.44 -3.80
CA GLY A 39 0.75 -8.83 -2.53
C GLY A 39 1.08 -7.67 -1.58
N LYS A 40 0.54 -6.46 -1.82
CA LYS A 40 0.77 -5.27 -0.97
C LYS A 40 0.59 -5.56 0.52
N SER A 41 -0.58 -6.06 0.91
CA SER A 41 -0.88 -6.37 2.31
C SER A 41 0.01 -7.46 2.89
N SER A 42 0.50 -8.40 2.07
CA SER A 42 1.49 -9.39 2.50
C SER A 42 2.82 -8.73 2.84
N ILE A 43 3.29 -7.79 1.99
CA ILE A 43 4.50 -7.00 2.27
C ILE A 43 4.30 -6.11 3.50
N SER A 44 3.17 -5.41 3.62
CA SER A 44 2.89 -4.57 4.79
C SER A 44 2.90 -5.38 6.10
N LYS A 45 2.30 -6.57 6.10
CA LYS A 45 2.33 -7.48 7.25
C LYS A 45 3.74 -8.01 7.54
N TRP A 46 4.51 -8.34 6.50
CA TRP A 46 5.90 -8.76 6.66
C TRP A 46 6.74 -7.65 7.29
N ILE A 47 6.62 -6.40 6.81
CA ILE A 47 7.33 -5.25 7.38
C ILE A 47 6.92 -5.07 8.84
N GLN A 48 5.62 -5.03 9.15
CA GLN A 48 5.13 -4.85 10.51
C GLN A 48 5.63 -5.96 11.47
N SER A 49 5.81 -7.18 10.97
CA SER A 49 6.29 -8.32 11.78
C SER A 49 7.81 -8.29 12.00
N ASN A 50 8.58 -7.79 11.03
CA ASN A 50 10.05 -7.80 11.07
C ASN A 50 10.65 -6.46 11.54
N HIS A 51 9.86 -5.37 11.49
CA HIS A 51 10.27 -4.01 11.85
C HIS A 51 9.24 -3.40 12.82
N PRO A 52 9.37 -3.65 14.14
CA PRO A 52 8.33 -3.30 15.13
C PRO A 52 8.03 -1.80 15.30
N SER A 53 8.89 -0.91 14.78
CA SER A 53 8.64 0.53 14.78
C SER A 53 7.48 0.93 13.85
N PHE A 54 7.18 0.09 12.85
CA PHE A 54 6.19 0.40 11.82
C PHE A 54 4.75 0.26 12.32
N HIS A 55 3.95 1.28 12.01
CA HIS A 55 2.51 1.27 12.15
C HIS A 55 1.84 1.15 10.78
N ARG A 56 0.99 0.14 10.59
CA ARG A 56 0.29 -0.07 9.33
C ARG A 56 -1.02 0.70 9.30
N LEU A 57 -1.13 1.62 8.34
CA LEU A 57 -2.33 2.36 7.97
C LEU A 57 -2.89 1.75 6.67
N SER A 58 -4.14 1.31 6.68
CA SER A 58 -4.77 0.58 5.57
C SER A 58 -6.17 1.11 5.32
N ILE A 59 -6.46 1.50 4.06
CA ILE A 59 -7.81 1.94 3.65
C ILE A 59 -8.80 0.79 3.86
N ASP A 60 -8.48 -0.42 3.40
CA ASP A 60 -9.40 -1.57 3.49
C ASP A 60 -9.69 -1.93 4.95
N SER A 61 -8.69 -1.87 5.83
CA SER A 61 -8.87 -2.15 7.26
C SER A 61 -9.62 -1.03 7.99
N TYR A 62 -9.43 0.23 7.58
CA TYR A 62 -10.21 1.36 8.08
C TYR A 62 -11.69 1.18 7.71
N ILE A 63 -11.99 0.96 6.43
CA ILE A 63 -13.37 0.78 5.95
C ILE A 63 -14.02 -0.43 6.64
N TYR A 64 -13.31 -1.55 6.74
CA TYR A 64 -13.83 -2.73 7.42
C TYR A 64 -14.16 -2.48 8.90
N SER A 65 -13.30 -1.77 9.63
CA SER A 65 -13.52 -1.52 11.06
C SER A 65 -14.64 -0.50 11.33
N HIS A 66 -14.91 0.42 10.41
CA HIS A 66 -15.94 1.46 10.57
C HIS A 66 -17.30 1.08 9.95
N HIS A 67 -17.29 0.40 8.80
CA HIS A 67 -18.47 0.18 7.97
C HIS A 67 -18.77 -1.30 7.70
N GLY A 68 -17.82 -2.21 7.97
CA GLY A 68 -17.97 -3.65 7.75
C GLY A 68 -17.61 -4.10 6.33
N LEU A 69 -18.24 -5.17 5.86
CA LEU A 69 -17.94 -5.84 4.60
C LEU A 69 -18.65 -5.21 3.40
N TYR A 70 -17.91 -5.00 2.31
CA TYR A 70 -18.42 -4.45 1.05
C TYR A 70 -19.53 -5.31 0.46
N GLY A 71 -20.67 -4.69 0.16
CA GLY A 71 -21.83 -5.36 -0.43
C GLY A 71 -22.52 -6.35 0.51
N VAL A 72 -22.16 -6.36 1.80
CA VAL A 72 -22.80 -7.15 2.85
C VAL A 72 -23.34 -6.21 3.92
N ASP A 73 -22.48 -5.43 4.56
CA ASP A 73 -22.85 -4.52 5.65
C ASP A 73 -23.21 -3.12 5.14
N TYR A 74 -22.72 -2.75 3.96
CA TYR A 74 -23.05 -1.49 3.29
C TYR A 74 -23.23 -1.65 1.77
N PRO A 75 -24.04 -0.76 1.13
CA PRO A 75 -24.29 -0.82 -0.31
C PRO A 75 -23.05 -0.46 -1.13
N LYS A 76 -22.85 -1.11 -2.28
CA LYS A 76 -21.61 -1.01 -3.08
C LYS A 76 -21.29 0.43 -3.50
N GLU A 77 -22.32 1.23 -3.73
CA GLU A 77 -22.25 2.62 -4.17
C GLU A 77 -21.58 3.53 -3.13
N LYS A 78 -21.55 3.12 -1.86
CA LYS A 78 -20.88 3.85 -0.77
C LYS A 78 -19.37 3.64 -0.70
N TYR A 79 -18.82 2.68 -1.46
CA TYR A 79 -17.41 2.34 -1.35
C TYR A 79 -16.48 3.51 -1.64
N ASN A 80 -16.79 4.31 -2.67
CA ASN A 80 -15.98 5.49 -3.00
C ASN A 80 -16.03 6.54 -1.87
N ASP A 81 -17.22 6.84 -1.34
CA ASP A 81 -17.38 7.75 -0.19
C ASP A 81 -16.52 7.29 1.01
N TYR A 82 -16.49 5.97 1.28
CA TYR A 82 -15.71 5.41 2.38
C TYR A 82 -14.21 5.35 2.10
N GLN A 83 -13.79 5.23 0.84
CA GLN A 83 -12.38 5.39 0.47
C GLN A 83 -11.91 6.82 0.71
N GLU A 84 -12.72 7.83 0.35
CA GLU A 84 -12.41 9.23 0.62
C GLU A 84 -12.36 9.53 2.12
N GLU A 85 -13.34 9.03 2.90
CA GLU A 85 -13.35 9.13 4.36
C GLU A 85 -12.09 8.51 4.98
N ALA A 86 -11.75 7.27 4.58
CA ALA A 86 -10.57 6.57 5.06
C ALA A 86 -9.28 7.33 4.70
N ALA A 87 -9.15 7.78 3.45
CA ALA A 87 -7.98 8.54 3.02
C ALA A 87 -7.81 9.83 3.83
N ALA A 88 -8.89 10.58 4.07
CA ALA A 88 -8.84 11.80 4.87
C ALA A 88 -8.44 11.54 6.33
N ALA A 89 -9.01 10.50 6.96
CA ALA A 89 -8.67 10.12 8.32
C ALA A 89 -7.21 9.68 8.46
N LEU A 90 -6.76 8.79 7.56
CA LEU A 90 -5.40 8.27 7.56
C LEU A 90 -4.36 9.33 7.19
N ARG A 91 -4.73 10.36 6.41
CA ARG A 91 -3.88 11.53 6.12
C ARG A 91 -3.52 12.29 7.40
N SER A 92 -4.53 12.55 8.24
CA SER A 92 -4.35 13.23 9.53
C SER A 92 -3.54 12.38 10.51
N GLU A 93 -3.84 11.08 10.58
CA GLU A 93 -3.11 10.14 11.43
C GLU A 93 -1.63 10.01 11.04
N LEU A 94 -1.34 9.90 9.74
CA LEU A 94 0.03 9.84 9.24
C LEU A 94 0.82 11.07 9.64
N ALA A 95 0.29 12.27 9.39
CA ALA A 95 0.99 13.52 9.71
C ALA A 95 1.35 13.60 11.19
N GLN A 96 0.41 13.25 12.08
CA GLN A 96 0.65 13.22 13.52
C GLN A 96 1.72 12.19 13.91
N LEU A 97 1.66 10.98 13.34
CA LEU A 97 2.61 9.91 13.63
C LEU A 97 4.04 10.31 13.21
N VAL A 98 4.19 10.88 12.01
CA VAL A 98 5.48 11.33 11.49
C VAL A 98 6.02 12.50 12.33
N GLN A 99 5.20 13.49 12.64
CA GLN A 99 5.62 14.65 13.46
C GLN A 99 6.03 14.26 14.89
N GLN A 100 5.39 13.25 15.48
CA GLN A 100 5.80 12.70 16.78
C GLN A 100 7.17 12.03 16.73
N GLY A 101 7.59 11.54 15.57
CA GLY A 101 8.93 11.01 15.32
C GLY A 101 9.23 9.64 15.93
N SER A 102 8.37 9.09 16.79
CA SER A 102 8.64 7.87 17.56
C SER A 102 8.40 6.56 16.81
N ARG A 103 7.66 6.61 15.70
CA ARG A 103 7.26 5.43 14.91
C ARG A 103 7.47 5.65 13.43
N ASP A 104 7.63 4.56 12.71
CA ASP A 104 7.59 4.52 11.25
C ASP A 104 6.16 4.16 10.80
N ALA A 105 5.85 4.35 9.52
CA ALA A 105 4.52 4.06 8.99
C ALA A 105 4.56 3.23 7.70
N ILE A 106 3.50 2.44 7.50
CA ILE A 106 3.22 1.75 6.25
C ILE A 106 1.88 2.27 5.77
N LEU A 107 1.85 2.84 4.57
CA LEU A 107 0.62 3.15 3.86
C LEU A 107 0.31 1.97 2.95
N ASP A 108 -0.57 1.08 3.40
CA ASP A 108 -1.00 -0.09 2.63
C ASP A 108 -2.18 0.26 1.72
N PHE A 109 -1.91 1.09 0.70
CA PHE A 109 -2.89 1.57 -0.27
C PHE A 109 -2.54 1.06 -1.67
N ALA A 110 -3.44 1.23 -2.65
CA ALA A 110 -3.12 0.86 -4.03
C ALA A 110 -2.12 1.82 -4.69
N PHE A 111 -2.18 3.12 -4.35
CA PHE A 111 -1.39 4.19 -4.96
C PHE A 111 -1.34 4.08 -6.50
N ALA A 112 -2.54 3.96 -7.09
CA ALA A 112 -2.73 3.65 -8.51
C ALA A 112 -2.41 4.82 -9.45
N PHE A 113 -2.57 6.06 -8.97
CA PHE A 113 -2.38 7.27 -9.75
C PHE A 113 -1.14 8.01 -9.28
N GLN A 114 -0.38 8.56 -10.23
CA GLN A 114 0.84 9.32 -9.98
C GLN A 114 0.55 10.57 -9.12
N GLU A 115 -0.51 11.30 -9.44
CA GLU A 115 -0.93 12.48 -8.68
C GLU A 115 -1.11 12.14 -7.19
N THR A 116 -1.80 11.04 -6.88
CA THR A 116 -1.96 10.58 -5.49
C THR A 116 -0.63 10.18 -4.87
N ARG A 117 0.30 9.57 -5.62
CA ARG A 117 1.63 9.25 -5.06
C ARG A 117 2.36 10.52 -4.67
N ASP A 118 2.35 11.53 -5.53
CA ASP A 118 3.06 12.79 -5.30
C ASP A 118 2.45 13.56 -4.12
N GLU A 119 1.12 13.66 -4.03
CA GLU A 119 0.45 14.29 -2.88
C GLU A 119 0.82 13.68 -1.52
N TRP A 120 0.98 12.36 -1.47
CA TRP A 120 1.35 11.67 -0.23
C TRP A 120 2.85 11.74 0.03
N LYS A 121 3.71 11.74 -0.99
CA LYS A 121 5.15 12.02 -0.83
C LYS A 121 5.35 13.40 -0.22
N ASP A 122 4.68 14.42 -0.76
CA ASP A 122 4.74 15.81 -0.26
C ASP A 122 4.30 15.88 1.21
N LEU A 123 3.17 15.26 1.56
CA LEU A 123 2.69 15.21 2.95
C LEU A 123 3.71 14.58 3.91
N ILE A 124 4.37 13.49 3.49
CA ILE A 124 5.37 12.79 4.29
C ILE A 124 6.57 13.71 4.53
N GLU A 125 7.05 14.37 3.48
CA GLU A 125 8.19 15.29 3.55
C GLU A 125 7.88 16.52 4.40
N GLU A 126 6.72 17.16 4.19
CA GLU A 126 6.24 18.31 4.97
C GLU A 126 6.08 17.98 6.46
N SER A 127 5.72 16.73 6.77
CA SER A 127 5.62 16.24 8.15
C SER A 127 6.98 15.92 8.79
N GLY A 128 8.08 16.01 8.04
CA GLY A 128 9.44 15.75 8.50
C GLY A 128 9.91 14.29 8.33
N GLY A 129 9.16 13.49 7.59
CA GLY A 129 9.50 12.11 7.28
C GLY A 129 10.31 11.95 6.00
N ARG A 130 10.60 10.70 5.65
CA ARG A 130 11.05 10.28 4.31
C ARG A 130 10.18 9.14 3.81
N TRP A 131 9.94 9.09 2.52
CA TRP A 131 9.15 8.03 1.90
C TRP A 131 10.03 6.94 1.28
N VAL A 132 9.47 5.74 1.14
CA VAL A 132 9.98 4.66 0.31
C VAL A 132 8.79 4.10 -0.48
N LEU A 133 8.76 4.35 -1.79
CA LEU A 133 7.71 3.84 -2.67
C LEU A 133 8.06 2.41 -3.09
N VAL A 134 7.26 1.44 -2.67
CA VAL A 134 7.47 0.02 -2.97
C VAL A 134 6.44 -0.42 -4.01
N TYR A 135 6.86 -0.54 -5.27
CA TYR A 135 6.03 -0.99 -6.37
C TYR A 135 6.12 -2.51 -6.53
N LEU A 136 4.98 -3.21 -6.39
CA LEU A 136 4.88 -4.65 -6.65
C LEU A 136 4.51 -4.87 -8.12
N ASP A 137 5.52 -5.20 -8.92
CA ASP A 137 5.43 -5.45 -10.36
C ASP A 137 5.05 -6.93 -10.57
N VAL A 138 3.77 -7.18 -10.82
CA VAL A 138 3.20 -8.52 -11.02
C VAL A 138 2.42 -8.53 -12.33
N ASP A 139 2.67 -9.54 -13.16
CA ASP A 139 2.01 -9.70 -14.45
C ASP A 139 0.49 -9.83 -14.31
N ALA A 140 -0.24 -9.27 -15.28
CA ALA A 140 -1.71 -9.25 -15.27
C ALA A 140 -2.34 -10.65 -15.15
N ASP A 141 -1.77 -11.65 -15.81
CA ASP A 141 -2.27 -13.04 -15.74
C ASP A 141 -2.13 -13.62 -14.33
N GLU A 142 -1.05 -13.26 -13.64
CA GLU A 142 -0.81 -13.66 -12.26
C GLU A 142 -1.74 -12.94 -11.29
N LEU A 143 -1.99 -11.63 -11.50
CA LEU A 143 -2.99 -10.88 -10.75
C LEU A 143 -4.38 -11.52 -10.87
N ARG A 144 -4.80 -11.87 -12.10
CA ARG A 144 -6.07 -12.58 -12.37
C ARG A 144 -6.16 -13.90 -11.62
N ARG A 145 -5.09 -14.71 -11.69
CA ARG A 145 -5.00 -16.00 -10.97
C ARG A 145 -5.17 -15.80 -9.46
N ARG A 146 -4.43 -14.86 -8.86
CA ARG A 146 -4.45 -14.59 -7.42
C ARG A 146 -5.79 -14.04 -6.94
N VAL A 147 -6.37 -13.08 -7.66
CA VAL A 147 -7.69 -12.51 -7.32
C VAL A 147 -8.77 -13.58 -7.37
N LYS A 148 -8.78 -14.41 -8.42
CA LYS A 148 -9.73 -15.53 -8.53
C LYS A 148 -9.60 -16.51 -7.36
N ALA A 149 -8.37 -16.88 -6.99
CA ALA A 149 -8.14 -17.76 -5.84
C ALA A 149 -8.61 -17.11 -4.52
N ARG A 150 -8.31 -15.82 -4.31
CA ARG A 150 -8.72 -15.08 -3.10
C ARG A 150 -10.24 -14.97 -2.98
N ASN A 151 -10.95 -14.76 -4.08
CA ASN A 151 -12.41 -14.65 -4.08
C ASN A 151 -13.12 -15.97 -3.70
N GLN A 152 -12.44 -17.11 -3.79
CA GLN A 152 -12.97 -18.42 -3.39
C GLN A 152 -12.82 -18.71 -1.89
N LEU A 153 -12.11 -17.85 -1.15
CA LEU A 153 -11.93 -18.02 0.30
C LEU A 153 -13.25 -17.76 1.03
N ALA A 154 -13.58 -18.64 1.97
CA ALA A 154 -14.83 -18.57 2.74
C ALA A 154 -14.84 -17.47 3.81
N VAL A 155 -13.66 -17.01 4.24
CA VAL A 155 -13.50 -15.98 5.28
C VAL A 155 -13.01 -14.69 4.61
N LYS A 156 -13.76 -13.61 4.80
CA LYS A 156 -13.35 -12.25 4.44
C LYS A 156 -13.02 -11.47 5.71
N ASP A 157 -11.95 -10.68 5.66
CA ASP A 157 -11.42 -9.85 6.75
C ASP A 157 -11.06 -8.46 6.23
N GLY A 158 -10.47 -7.60 7.07
CA GLY A 158 -10.09 -6.24 6.70
C GLY A 158 -9.03 -6.09 5.58
N ASP A 159 -8.46 -7.19 5.08
CA ASP A 159 -7.54 -7.19 3.92
C ASP A 159 -8.18 -7.82 2.67
N SER A 160 -9.42 -8.29 2.80
CA SER A 160 -10.24 -8.93 1.77
C SER A 160 -11.69 -8.46 1.80
N ALA A 161 -11.96 -7.34 2.48
CA ALA A 161 -13.30 -6.79 2.68
C ALA A 161 -13.93 -6.35 1.37
N PHE A 162 -13.11 -5.87 0.42
CA PHE A 162 -13.54 -5.51 -0.92
C PHE A 162 -13.52 -6.71 -1.87
N LEU A 163 -14.70 -7.06 -2.42
CA LEU A 163 -14.82 -8.10 -3.44
C LEU A 163 -14.40 -7.53 -4.80
N VAL A 164 -13.24 -7.98 -5.29
CA VAL A 164 -12.73 -7.61 -6.62
C VAL A 164 -13.31 -8.58 -7.65
N THR A 165 -14.31 -8.15 -8.42
CA THR A 165 -14.78 -8.94 -9.58
C THR A 165 -13.78 -8.88 -10.72
N GLU A 166 -13.95 -9.74 -11.73
CA GLU A 166 -13.11 -9.72 -12.92
C GLU A 166 -13.21 -8.37 -13.65
N GLU A 167 -14.41 -7.82 -13.81
CA GLU A 167 -14.59 -6.52 -14.46
C GLU A 167 -13.92 -5.37 -13.68
N ILE A 168 -13.97 -5.42 -12.34
CA ILE A 168 -13.30 -4.45 -11.47
C ILE A 168 -11.77 -4.59 -11.62
N LEU A 169 -11.25 -5.82 -11.64
CA LEU A 169 -9.82 -6.06 -11.82
C LEU A 169 -9.32 -5.53 -13.16
N GLU A 170 -10.04 -5.79 -14.25
CA GLU A 170 -9.67 -5.27 -15.57
C GLU A 170 -9.70 -3.74 -15.61
N SER A 171 -10.67 -3.12 -14.93
CA SER A 171 -10.72 -1.66 -14.78
C SER A 171 -9.51 -1.13 -14.01
N PHE A 172 -9.08 -1.82 -12.95
CA PHE A 172 -7.86 -1.47 -12.22
C PHE A 172 -6.60 -1.64 -13.08
N ILE A 173 -6.48 -2.72 -13.85
CA ILE A 173 -5.34 -2.93 -14.75
C ILE A 173 -5.27 -1.83 -15.80
N ALA A 174 -6.40 -1.50 -16.43
CA ALA A 174 -6.46 -0.50 -17.49
C ALA A 174 -6.19 0.93 -16.99
N GLY A 175 -6.58 1.26 -15.76
CA GLY A 175 -6.42 2.59 -15.18
C GLY A 175 -5.16 2.78 -14.33
N PHE A 176 -4.34 1.75 -14.13
CA PHE A 176 -3.17 1.85 -13.26
C PHE A 176 -2.02 2.60 -13.94
N GLU A 177 -1.59 3.70 -13.32
CA GLU A 177 -0.42 4.46 -13.75
C GLU A 177 0.82 3.87 -13.10
N ARG A 178 1.46 2.93 -13.81
CA ARG A 178 2.69 2.27 -13.37
C ARG A 178 3.75 3.31 -12.97
N PRO A 179 4.33 3.22 -11.76
CA PRO A 179 5.47 4.05 -11.40
C PRO A 179 6.65 3.82 -12.33
N ASP A 180 7.24 4.90 -12.82
CA ASP A 180 8.41 4.89 -13.69
C ASP A 180 9.26 6.14 -13.42
N GLY A 181 10.42 5.96 -12.79
CA GLY A 181 11.34 7.06 -12.50
C GLY A 181 10.89 7.95 -11.34
N GLU A 182 10.09 7.41 -10.42
CA GLU A 182 9.59 8.10 -9.22
C GLU A 182 10.44 7.84 -7.97
N GLY A 183 11.57 7.15 -8.12
CA GLY A 183 12.37 6.66 -7.00
C GLY A 183 11.79 5.37 -6.38
N GLU A 184 10.97 4.65 -7.14
CA GLU A 184 10.36 3.40 -6.70
C GLU A 184 11.38 2.27 -6.51
N VAL A 185 11.13 1.49 -5.47
CA VAL A 185 11.72 0.19 -5.26
C VAL A 185 10.81 -0.84 -5.91
N VAL A 186 11.32 -1.53 -6.93
CA VAL A 186 10.53 -2.53 -7.67
C VAL A 186 10.67 -3.88 -6.99
N LEU A 187 9.56 -4.48 -6.57
CA LEU A 187 9.51 -5.84 -6.06
C LEU A 187 8.85 -6.77 -7.08
N ARG A 188 9.59 -7.79 -7.48
CA ARG A 188 9.12 -8.91 -8.31
C ARG A 188 9.25 -10.17 -7.49
N LEU A 189 8.23 -10.45 -6.69
CA LEU A 189 8.20 -11.66 -5.86
C LEU A 189 7.95 -12.84 -6.80
N ASN A 190 8.94 -13.72 -6.93
CA ASN A 190 8.77 -14.99 -7.60
C ASN A 190 7.97 -15.92 -6.66
N ASP A 191 6.86 -16.47 -7.16
CA ASP A 191 6.11 -17.55 -6.48
C ASP A 191 6.80 -18.91 -6.65
#